data_AF-A0A1Y2HGX9-F1
#
_entry.id   AF-A0A1Y2HGX9-F1
#
_cell.length_a   1.000
_cell.length_b   1.000
_cell.length_c   1.000
_cell.angle_alpha   90.00
_cell.angle_beta   90.00
_cell.angle_gamma   90.00
#
_symmetry.space_group_name_H-M   'P 1'
#
loop_
_entity.id
_entity.type
_entity.pdbx_description
1 polymer ?
#
loop_
_entity_poly.entity_id
_entity_poly.type
_entity_poly.pdbx_seq_one_letter_code
_entity_poly.pdbx_strand_id
1 'polypeptide(L)'
;MDEANVTAYIAAILLRDVMDVHANIWEISGSPQTYDRIQSGTIQANMEVWGSNKQQLYEDYIFKRGTVSDFGLVGYNGKVSLFINQAAAEAHPSVVWNSWLSLRRPEALALLPAYGTTQTAGCRVDDIFATHRRIRTAQTAYSFLNNAAKTLKLS
;
A
#
# COMPACT_ATOMS: atom_id res chain seq x y z
N MET A 1 3.41 -0.99 -8.92
CA MET A 1 1.95 -0.77 -8.74
C MET A 1 1.77 -0.41 -7.28
N ASP A 2 1.13 0.71 -6.97
CA ASP A 2 0.86 1.07 -5.57
C ASP A 2 -0.10 0.04 -4.97
N GLU A 3 0.05 -0.31 -3.69
CA GLU A 3 -0.74 -1.38 -3.05
C GLU A 3 -2.25 -1.06 -3.13
N ALA A 4 -2.60 0.21 -2.99
CA ALA A 4 -3.98 0.68 -3.16
C ALA A 4 -4.54 0.64 -4.57
N ASN A 5 -3.68 0.70 -5.57
CA ASN A 5 -4.14 0.61 -6.95
C ASN A 5 -4.73 -0.77 -7.21
N VAL A 6 -4.14 -1.84 -6.66
CA VAL A 6 -4.64 -3.22 -6.81
C VAL A 6 -6.08 -3.32 -6.31
N THR A 7 -6.35 -2.81 -5.11
CA THR A 7 -7.66 -2.84 -4.47
C THR A 7 -8.69 -2.05 -5.27
N ALA A 8 -8.31 -0.85 -5.75
CA ALA A 8 -9.18 -0.04 -6.60
C ALA A 8 -9.49 -0.72 -7.94
N TYR A 9 -8.52 -1.39 -8.56
CA TYR A 9 -8.74 -2.15 -9.80
C TYR A 9 -9.67 -3.34 -9.59
N ILE A 10 -9.46 -4.13 -8.53
CA ILE A 10 -10.33 -5.27 -8.20
C ILE A 10 -11.77 -4.78 -7.96
N ALA A 11 -11.94 -3.73 -7.16
CA ALA A 11 -13.27 -3.17 -6.90
C ALA A 11 -13.95 -2.66 -8.17
N ALA A 12 -13.22 -1.98 -9.06
CA ALA A 12 -13.79 -1.53 -10.33
C ALA A 12 -14.15 -2.69 -11.27
N ILE A 13 -13.37 -3.77 -11.29
CA ILE A 13 -13.69 -4.99 -12.06
C ILE A 13 -14.98 -5.60 -11.52
N LEU A 14 -15.11 -5.76 -10.20
CA LEU A 14 -16.34 -6.29 -9.60
C LEU A 14 -17.56 -5.43 -9.93
N LEU A 15 -17.44 -4.10 -9.77
CA LEU A 15 -18.52 -3.17 -10.10
C LEU A 15 -18.93 -3.26 -11.57
N ARG A 16 -17.96 -3.27 -12.49
CA ARG A 16 -18.24 -3.28 -13.94
C ARG A 16 -18.68 -4.65 -14.45
N ASP A 17 -17.88 -5.69 -14.18
CA ASP A 17 -17.97 -6.97 -14.87
C ASP A 17 -18.91 -7.97 -14.20
N VAL A 18 -19.27 -7.73 -12.94
CA VAL A 18 -20.18 -8.57 -12.15
C VAL A 18 -21.47 -7.84 -11.85
N MET A 19 -21.41 -6.56 -11.50
CA MET A 19 -22.58 -5.78 -11.06
C MET A 19 -23.16 -4.85 -12.13
N ASP A 20 -22.55 -4.77 -13.31
CA ASP A 20 -22.96 -3.88 -14.42
C ASP A 20 -23.07 -2.39 -14.02
N VAL A 21 -22.23 -1.97 -13.06
CA VAL A 21 -22.12 -0.58 -12.61
C VAL A 21 -20.99 0.11 -13.36
N HIS A 22 -21.30 1.27 -13.95
CA HIS A 22 -20.31 2.11 -14.61
C HIS A 22 -19.37 2.79 -13.59
N ALA A 23 -18.28 2.11 -13.24
CA ALA A 23 -17.22 2.63 -12.38
C ALA A 23 -16.08 3.24 -13.20
N ASN A 24 -15.41 4.29 -12.71
CA ASN A 24 -14.17 4.83 -13.27
C ASN A 24 -13.12 5.00 -12.17
N ILE A 25 -11.86 4.71 -12.48
CA ILE A 25 -10.74 4.88 -11.55
C ILE A 25 -10.00 6.16 -11.91
N TRP A 26 -9.81 7.02 -10.91
CA TRP A 26 -9.02 8.24 -11.01
C TRP A 26 -7.84 8.15 -10.04
N GLU A 27 -6.61 8.16 -10.56
CA GLU A 27 -5.42 8.25 -9.71
C GLU A 27 -5.20 9.71 -9.30
N ILE A 28 -5.52 10.02 -8.05
CA ILE A 28 -5.44 11.39 -7.51
C ILE A 28 -4.37 11.44 -6.41
N SER A 29 -3.41 12.36 -6.56
CA SER A 29 -2.43 12.65 -5.51
C SER A 29 -3.03 13.52 -4.41
N GLY A 30 -2.56 13.35 -3.17
CA GLY A 30 -2.96 14.20 -2.04
C GLY A 30 -3.96 13.48 -1.15
N SER A 31 -3.40 12.83 -0.13
CA SER A 31 -4.13 12.04 0.87
C SER A 31 -5.03 12.87 1.81
N PRO A 32 -4.69 14.11 2.25
CA PRO A 32 -5.54 14.85 3.19
C PRO A 32 -6.93 15.19 2.67
N GLN A 33 -7.08 15.43 1.36
CA GLN A 33 -8.37 15.84 0.79
C GLN A 33 -9.29 14.66 0.42
N THR A 34 -8.96 13.42 0.78
CA THR A 34 -9.80 12.25 0.43
C THR A 34 -11.22 12.40 0.97
N TYR A 35 -11.37 12.75 2.25
CA TYR A 35 -12.70 12.94 2.84
C TYR A 35 -13.46 14.12 2.24
N ASP A 36 -12.75 15.21 1.90
CA ASP A 36 -13.36 16.37 1.23
C ASP A 36 -13.94 16.01 -0.14
N ARG A 37 -13.24 15.17 -0.91
CA ARG A 37 -13.71 14.73 -2.22
C ARG A 37 -14.90 13.80 -2.11
N ILE A 38 -14.96 12.96 -1.08
CA ILE A 38 -16.11 12.06 -0.87
C ILE A 38 -17.33 12.86 -0.39
N GLN A 39 -17.20 13.72 0.62
CA GLN A 39 -18.34 14.52 1.12
C GLN A 39 -18.95 15.41 0.03
N SER A 40 -18.12 15.90 -0.89
CA SER A 40 -18.56 16.81 -1.96
C SER A 40 -19.14 16.07 -3.17
N GLY A 41 -19.05 14.73 -3.18
CA GLY A 41 -19.43 13.90 -4.33
C GLY A 41 -18.46 13.99 -5.52
N THR A 42 -17.28 14.62 -5.34
CA THR A 42 -16.24 14.68 -6.37
C THR A 42 -15.75 13.27 -6.74
N ILE A 43 -15.67 12.38 -5.75
CA ILE A 43 -15.48 10.94 -5.94
C ILE A 43 -16.51 10.20 -5.10
N GLN A 44 -16.95 9.01 -5.55
CA GLN A 44 -17.95 8.22 -4.82
C GLN A 44 -17.32 7.29 -3.77
N ALA A 45 -16.07 6.86 -3.98
CA ALA A 45 -15.36 5.97 -3.07
C ALA A 45 -13.85 6.18 -3.18
N ASN A 46 -13.14 5.80 -2.11
CA ASN A 46 -11.70 5.69 -2.07
C ASN A 46 -11.31 4.39 -1.37
N MET A 47 -10.38 3.64 -1.96
CA MET A 47 -9.99 2.30 -1.48
C MET A 47 -8.72 2.32 -0.61
N GLU A 48 -8.23 3.51 -0.25
CA GLU A 48 -6.98 3.67 0.49
C GLU A 48 -7.02 4.88 1.42
N VAL A 49 -7.29 4.59 2.69
CA VAL A 49 -7.18 5.58 3.75
C VAL A 49 -6.18 5.08 4.79
N TRP A 50 -4.96 5.61 4.74
CA TRP A 50 -3.94 5.32 5.76
C TRP A 50 -4.24 6.08 7.05
N GLY A 51 -4.36 5.36 8.17
CA GLY A 51 -4.74 5.92 9.46
C GLY A 51 -3.67 6.77 10.17
N SER A 52 -2.39 6.63 9.80
CA SER A 52 -1.22 7.11 10.57
C SER A 52 -1.20 8.62 10.87
N ASN A 53 -1.98 9.43 10.15
CA ASN A 53 -2.15 10.86 10.42
C ASN A 53 -3.58 11.37 10.13
N LYS A 54 -4.58 10.48 10.13
CA LYS A 54 -5.95 10.81 9.72
C LYS A 54 -7.01 10.57 10.77
N GLN A 55 -6.64 10.17 11.98
CA GLN A 55 -7.63 9.81 12.99
C GLN A 55 -8.60 10.96 13.30
N GLN A 56 -8.10 12.20 13.41
CA GLN A 56 -8.97 13.36 13.61
C GLN A 56 -9.94 13.60 12.45
N LEU A 57 -9.48 13.41 11.20
CA LEU A 57 -10.34 13.54 10.02
C LEU A 57 -11.36 12.39 9.97
N TYR A 58 -10.93 11.17 10.26
CA TYR A 58 -11.82 10.01 10.34
C TYR A 58 -12.94 10.26 11.35
N GLU A 59 -12.60 10.69 12.58
CA GLU A 59 -13.58 11.01 13.62
C GLU A 59 -14.53 12.13 13.20
N ASP A 60 -14.02 13.19 12.56
CA ASP A 60 -14.84 14.29 12.11
C ASP A 60 -15.83 13.87 11.02
N TYR A 61 -15.34 13.28 9.93
CA TYR A 61 -16.14 12.99 8.74
C TYR A 61 -17.13 11.84 8.94
N ILE A 62 -16.73 10.78 9.65
CA ILE A 62 -17.53 9.56 9.81
C ILE A 62 -18.42 9.62 11.04
N PHE A 63 -17.88 10.03 12.21
CA PHE A 63 -18.66 9.99 13.45
C PHE A 63 -19.34 11.31 13.79
N LYS A 64 -18.62 12.45 13.75
CA LYS A 64 -19.20 13.74 14.17
C LYS A 64 -20.16 14.31 13.13
N ARG A 65 -19.75 14.29 11.86
CA ARG A 65 -20.50 14.89 10.75
C ARG A 65 -21.37 13.86 10.03
N GLY A 66 -20.98 12.59 10.02
CA GLY A 66 -21.72 11.54 9.31
C GLY A 66 -21.84 11.78 7.80
N THR A 67 -20.85 12.45 7.20
CA THR A 67 -20.85 12.85 5.78
C THR A 67 -20.10 11.87 4.88
N VAL A 68 -19.40 10.91 5.48
CA VAL A 68 -18.68 9.83 4.80
C VAL A 68 -18.99 8.54 5.55
N SER A 69 -19.24 7.46 4.82
CA SER A 69 -19.47 6.13 5.40
C SER A 69 -18.22 5.25 5.27
N ASP A 70 -17.86 4.58 6.36
CA ASP A 70 -16.87 3.51 6.35
C ASP A 70 -17.55 2.17 6.10
N PHE A 71 -17.13 1.46 5.05
CA PHE A 71 -17.62 0.13 4.67
C PHE A 71 -16.69 -0.99 5.14
N GLY A 72 -15.68 -0.66 5.95
CA GLY A 72 -14.76 -1.61 6.55
C GLY A 72 -13.55 -1.94 5.68
N LEU A 73 -12.73 -2.85 6.19
CA LEU A 73 -11.45 -3.23 5.58
C LEU A 73 -11.66 -4.15 4.38
N VAL A 74 -11.09 -3.78 3.24
CA VAL A 74 -11.00 -4.68 2.08
C VAL A 74 -9.77 -5.57 2.22
N GLY A 75 -9.92 -6.70 2.93
CA GLY A 75 -9.13 -7.93 2.77
C GLY A 75 -7.63 -7.94 3.13
N TYR A 76 -6.96 -6.80 3.34
CA TYR A 76 -5.55 -6.77 3.74
C TYR A 76 -5.29 -5.72 4.82
N ASN A 77 -4.38 -6.05 5.74
CA ASN A 77 -3.88 -5.13 6.75
C ASN A 77 -2.46 -4.70 6.34
N GLY A 78 -2.28 -3.41 6.06
CA GLY A 78 -0.96 -2.85 5.78
C GLY A 78 -0.18 -2.64 7.08
N LYS A 79 1.10 -3.07 7.12
CA LYS A 79 1.98 -2.85 8.27
C LYS A 79 3.22 -2.08 7.85
N VAL A 80 3.44 -0.92 8.47
CA VAL A 80 4.74 -0.23 8.43
C VAL A 80 5.63 -0.82 9.51
N SER A 81 6.69 -1.51 9.12
CA SER A 81 7.65 -2.12 10.05
C SER A 81 9.03 -2.22 9.41
N LEU A 82 10.04 -2.52 10.23
CA LEU A 82 11.34 -2.95 9.74
C LEU A 82 11.24 -4.43 9.35
N PHE A 83 11.55 -4.74 8.11
CA PHE A 83 11.66 -6.12 7.63
C PHE A 83 13.14 -6.41 7.37
N ILE A 84 13.58 -7.58 7.83
CA ILE A 84 14.94 -8.07 7.63
C ILE A 84 14.89 -9.37 6.85
N ASN A 85 16.01 -9.74 6.24
CA ASN A 85 16.16 -11.02 5.58
C ASN A 85 16.05 -12.17 6.61
N GLN A 86 15.17 -13.14 6.37
CA GLN A 86 14.94 -14.25 7.29
C GLN A 86 16.18 -15.13 7.50
N ALA A 87 16.96 -15.40 6.44
CA ALA A 87 18.18 -16.20 6.55
C ALA A 87 19.24 -15.50 7.41
N ALA A 88 19.33 -14.16 7.34
CA ALA A 88 20.20 -13.38 8.22
C ALA A 88 19.73 -13.45 9.69
N ALA A 89 18.42 -13.46 9.93
CA ALA A 89 17.88 -13.61 11.28
C ALA A 89 18.19 -15.01 11.86
N GLU A 90 18.05 -16.06 11.05
CA GLU A 90 18.31 -17.45 11.44
C GLU A 90 19.80 -17.74 11.67
N ALA A 91 20.69 -17.10 10.92
CA ALA A 91 22.14 -17.22 11.12
C ALA A 91 22.63 -16.56 12.41
N HIS A 92 21.86 -15.61 12.96
CA HIS A 92 22.21 -14.84 14.16
C HIS A 92 21.09 -14.88 15.21
N PRO A 93 20.77 -16.07 15.77
CA PRO A 93 19.59 -16.26 16.63
C PRO A 93 19.71 -15.55 17.99
N SER A 94 20.91 -15.13 18.39
CA SER A 94 21.15 -14.33 19.60
C SER A 94 20.77 -12.85 19.42
N VAL A 95 20.59 -12.40 18.18
CA VAL A 95 20.14 -11.04 17.89
C VAL A 95 18.62 -10.99 17.98
N VAL A 96 18.11 -10.09 18.82
CA VAL A 96 16.67 -9.88 18.96
C VAL A 96 16.19 -9.05 17.76
N TRP A 97 15.28 -9.55 16.92
CA TRP A 97 14.83 -8.83 15.71
C TRP A 97 13.41 -8.26 15.79
N ASN A 98 12.81 -8.27 16.98
CA ASN A 98 11.41 -7.92 17.18
C ASN A 98 11.16 -6.41 17.43
N SER A 99 12.20 -5.57 17.40
CA SER A 99 12.10 -4.14 17.68
C SER A 99 13.17 -3.33 16.95
N TRP A 100 12.85 -2.09 16.59
CA TRP A 100 13.82 -1.13 16.06
C TRP A 100 14.97 -0.86 17.06
N LEU A 101 14.72 -1.03 18.36
CA LEU A 101 15.73 -0.86 19.41
C LEU A 101 16.93 -1.79 19.24
N SER A 102 16.74 -2.92 18.57
CA SER A 102 17.81 -3.87 18.27
C SER A 102 18.90 -3.27 17.40
N LEU A 103 18.59 -2.26 16.60
CA LEU A 103 19.57 -1.50 15.82
C LEU A 103 20.52 -0.66 16.68
N ARG A 104 20.32 -0.59 18.00
CA ARG A 104 21.30 0.01 18.93
C ARG A 104 22.42 -0.95 19.30
N ARG A 105 22.28 -2.24 18.96
CA ARG A 105 23.26 -3.27 19.31
C ARG A 105 24.30 -3.43 18.20
N PRO A 106 25.60 -3.40 18.51
CA PRO A 106 26.65 -3.56 17.50
C PRO A 106 26.51 -4.83 16.66
N GLU A 107 26.10 -5.94 17.28
CA GLU A 107 25.91 -7.22 16.62
C GLU A 107 24.76 -7.21 15.60
N ALA A 108 23.73 -6.39 15.79
CA ALA A 108 22.64 -6.23 14.82
C ALA A 108 23.05 -5.30 13.67
N LEU A 109 23.79 -4.23 13.99
CA LEU A 109 24.29 -3.26 12.99
C LEU A 109 25.29 -3.91 12.03
N ALA A 110 26.11 -4.83 12.51
CA ALA A 110 27.08 -5.56 11.70
C ALA A 110 26.44 -6.41 10.58
N LEU A 111 25.14 -6.68 10.70
CA LEU A 111 24.37 -7.49 9.74
C LEU A 111 23.64 -6.64 8.70
N LEU A 112 23.65 -5.32 8.87
CA LEU A 112 23.18 -4.41 7.84
C LEU A 112 24.31 -4.20 6.81
N PRO A 113 23.97 -4.05 5.51
CA PRO A 113 24.97 -3.67 4.52
C PRO A 113 25.61 -2.34 4.94
N ALA A 114 26.93 -2.24 4.74
CA ALA A 114 27.64 -1.00 4.97
C ALA A 114 27.06 0.11 4.08
N TYR A 115 27.10 1.35 4.58
CA TYR A 115 26.61 2.50 3.83
C TYR A 115 27.20 2.51 2.42
N GLY A 116 26.32 2.61 1.41
CA GLY A 116 26.71 2.66 0.01
C GLY A 116 27.17 1.35 -0.63
N THR A 117 27.04 0.21 0.05
CA THR A 117 27.52 -1.10 -0.44
C THR A 117 26.43 -2.02 -0.97
N THR A 118 25.15 -1.67 -0.79
CA THR A 118 24.03 -2.43 -1.35
C THR A 118 24.10 -2.37 -2.88
N GLN A 119 24.48 -3.48 -3.51
CA GLN A 119 24.39 -3.62 -4.97
C GLN A 119 22.92 -3.73 -5.35
N THR A 120 22.46 -2.73 -6.09
CA THR A 120 21.07 -2.60 -6.47
C THR A 120 20.89 -3.00 -7.93
N ALA A 121 20.06 -4.01 -8.19
CA ALA A 121 19.40 -4.10 -9.49
C ALA A 121 18.37 -2.94 -9.59
N GLY A 122 18.83 -1.75 -9.97
CA GLY A 122 17.96 -0.61 -10.36
C GLY A 122 17.65 0.48 -9.31
N CYS A 123 18.26 0.47 -8.13
CA CYS A 123 18.19 1.57 -7.14
C CYS A 123 19.52 2.35 -7.09
N ARG A 124 19.54 3.60 -6.63
CA ARG A 124 20.80 4.38 -6.55
C ARG A 124 21.65 3.94 -5.36
N VAL A 125 22.95 4.17 -5.46
CA VAL A 125 24.02 3.69 -4.56
C VAL A 125 23.91 4.24 -3.13
N ASP A 126 22.97 5.15 -2.86
CA ASP A 126 22.91 5.93 -1.62
C ASP A 126 21.81 5.42 -0.66
N ASP A 127 21.05 4.39 -1.05
CA ASP A 127 19.81 4.00 -0.38
C ASP A 127 20.02 2.79 0.58
N ILE A 128 19.94 3.02 1.90
CA ILE A 128 19.80 1.93 2.91
C ILE A 128 18.35 1.40 2.94
N PHE A 129 17.38 2.28 2.67
CA PHE A 129 15.96 1.97 2.60
C PHE A 129 15.47 2.21 1.18
N ALA A 130 14.96 1.17 0.52
CA ALA A 130 14.28 1.34 -0.75
C ALA A 130 12.86 1.88 -0.49
N THR A 131 12.56 3.07 -1.01
CA THR A 131 11.17 3.52 -1.18
C THR A 131 10.77 3.27 -2.63
N HIS A 132 9.56 2.78 -2.88
CA HIS A 132 9.06 2.67 -4.25
C HIS A 132 8.87 4.07 -4.83
N ARG A 133 9.92 4.62 -5.48
CA ARG A 133 9.81 5.87 -6.22
C ARG A 133 8.92 5.61 -7.45
N ARG A 134 7.79 6.33 -7.52
CA ARG A 134 6.77 6.26 -8.58
C ARG A 134 7.38 6.24 -9.97
N ILE A 135 7.29 5.11 -10.66
CA ILE A 135 7.47 5.03 -12.12
C ILE A 135 6.26 4.33 -12.71
N ARG A 136 5.65 5.03 -13.67
CA ARG A 136 4.47 4.71 -14.47
C ARG A 136 4.39 3.24 -14.86
N THR A 137 3.29 2.56 -14.54
CA THR A 137 2.65 1.52 -15.38
C THR A 137 1.32 1.04 -14.76
N ALA A 138 0.30 1.90 -14.77
CA ALA A 138 -1.09 1.49 -14.53
C ALA A 138 -1.60 0.52 -15.64
N GLN A 139 -1.11 0.70 -16.87
CA GLN A 139 -1.51 -0.07 -18.05
C GLN A 139 -1.11 -1.56 -18.01
N THR A 140 0.06 -1.89 -17.44
CA THR A 140 0.56 -3.27 -17.40
C THR A 140 -0.16 -4.12 -16.35
N ALA A 141 -0.57 -3.50 -15.23
CA ALA A 141 -1.34 -4.21 -14.22
C ALA A 141 -2.80 -4.44 -14.63
N TYR A 142 -3.42 -3.44 -15.26
CA TYR A 142 -4.79 -3.57 -15.78
C TYR A 142 -4.91 -4.66 -16.85
N SER A 143 -3.91 -4.79 -17.73
CA SER A 143 -3.86 -5.84 -18.74
C SER A 143 -3.64 -7.24 -18.15
N PHE A 144 -2.81 -7.38 -17.10
CA PHE A 144 -2.65 -8.65 -16.38
C PHE A 144 -3.94 -9.10 -15.67
N LEU A 145 -4.60 -8.18 -14.95
CA LEU A 145 -5.85 -8.49 -14.22
C LEU A 145 -7.01 -8.81 -15.16
N ASN A 146 -7.14 -8.10 -16.29
CA ASN A 146 -8.16 -8.42 -17.30
C ASN A 146 -7.93 -9.79 -17.96
N ASN A 147 -6.67 -10.19 -18.17
CA ASN A 147 -6.36 -11.52 -18.70
C ASN A 147 -6.67 -12.61 -17.68
N ALA A 148 -6.39 -12.38 -16.39
CA ALA A 148 -6.76 -13.30 -15.32
C ALA A 148 -8.29 -13.45 -15.20
N ALA A 149 -9.04 -12.34 -15.23
CA ALA A 149 -10.51 -12.34 -15.15
C ALA A 149 -11.16 -13.03 -16.36
N LYS A 150 -10.60 -12.88 -17.57
CA LYS A 150 -11.06 -13.62 -18.75
C LYS A 150 -10.83 -15.13 -18.64
N THR A 151 -9.74 -15.54 -18.00
CA THR A 151 -9.41 -16.96 -17.82
C THR A 151 -10.37 -17.63 -16.83
N LEU A 152 -10.85 -16.91 -15.82
CA LEU A 152 -11.85 -17.36 -14.84
C LEU A 152 -13.28 -17.45 -15.40
N LYS A 153 -13.60 -16.76 -16.51
CA LYS A 153 -14.92 -16.85 -17.19
C LYS A 153 -15.00 -18.02 -18.20
N LEU A 154 -13.92 -18.78 -18.41
CA LEU A 154 -13.83 -19.90 -19.37
C LEU A 154 -13.71 -21.28 -18.68
N SER A 155 -13.82 -21.34 -17.35
CA SER A 155 -13.91 -22.56 -16.54
C SER A 155 -15.32 -22.74 -15.99
#